data_AF-A0A075FQU3-F1
#
_entry.id   AF-A0A075FQU3-F1
#
_cell.length_a   1.000
_cell.length_b   1.000
_cell.length_c   1.000
_cell.angle_alpha   90.00
_cell.angle_beta   90.00
_cell.angle_gamma   90.00
#
_symmetry.space_group_name_H-M   'P 1'
#
loop_
_entity.id
_entity.type
_entity.pdbx_description
1 polymer ?
#
loop_
_entity_poly.entity_id
_entity_poly.type
_entity_poly.pdbx_seq_one_letter_code
_entity_poly.pdbx_strand_id
1 'polypeptide(L)' 'MLKSATKDMVMPDNFYSTTNNPTQIFLNNKWIDVDNMMMDKCIIVKRKM' A
#
# COMPACT_ATOMS: atom_id res chain seq x y z
N MET A 1 7.15 -2.15 6.81
CA MET A 1 6.46 -1.51 7.97
C MET A 1 5.58 -0.39 7.44
N LEU A 2 4.36 -0.24 7.94
CA LEU A 2 3.49 0.86 7.50
C LEU A 2 3.99 2.20 8.06
N LYS A 3 3.94 3.25 7.23
CA LYS A 3 4.25 4.63 7.61
C LYS A 3 3.17 5.56 7.07
N SER A 4 2.79 6.55 7.87
CA SER A 4 1.92 7.63 7.41
C SER A 4 2.66 8.55 6.45
N ALA A 5 1.99 9.01 5.40
CA ALA A 5 2.48 10.11 4.59
C ALA A 5 2.58 11.39 5.43
N THR A 6 3.59 12.22 5.17
CA THR A 6 3.83 13.46 5.94
C THR A 6 3.07 14.66 5.37
N LYS A 7 2.76 14.64 4.07
CA LYS A 7 2.04 15.68 3.33
C LYS A 7 1.31 15.05 2.14
N ASP A 8 0.36 15.77 1.59
CA ASP A 8 -0.31 15.36 0.35
C ASP A 8 0.72 15.18 -0.77
N MET A 9 0.52 14.13 -1.57
CA MET A 9 1.36 13.78 -2.71
C MET A 9 2.84 13.45 -2.36
N VAL A 10 3.19 13.31 -1.08
CA VAL A 10 4.53 12.92 -0.64
C VAL A 10 4.49 11.54 0.02
N MET A 11 5.08 10.56 -0.63
CA MET A 11 5.21 9.21 -0.08
C MET A 11 6.34 9.14 0.97
N PRO A 12 6.23 8.28 1.99
CA PRO A 12 7.34 8.00 2.89
C PRO A 12 8.54 7.42 2.15
N ASP A 13 9.75 7.65 2.67
CA ASP A 13 10.96 7.00 2.16
C ASP A 13 10.82 5.48 2.12
N ASN A 14 11.37 4.87 1.07
CA ASN A 14 11.33 3.42 0.82
C ASN A 14 9.90 2.84 0.77
N PHE A 15 8.92 3.63 0.31
CA PHE A 15 7.60 3.07 0.00
C PHE A 15 7.72 2.02 -1.11
N TYR A 16 6.85 1.01 -1.07
CA TYR A 16 6.76 0.01 -2.12
C TYR A 16 6.03 0.58 -3.34
N SER A 17 6.71 0.65 -4.48
CA SER A 17 6.10 0.98 -5.77
C SER A 17 5.54 -0.29 -6.40
N THR A 18 4.24 -0.29 -6.69
CA THR A 18 3.52 -1.45 -7.22
C THR A 18 3.93 -1.81 -8.64
N THR A 19 3.79 -3.10 -8.97
CA THR A 19 3.78 -3.58 -10.36
C THR A 19 2.34 -3.63 -10.90
N ASN A 20 2.16 -4.06 -12.14
CA ASN A 20 0.84 -4.31 -12.73
C ASN A 20 0.28 -5.72 -12.42
N ASN A 21 0.99 -6.57 -11.68
CA ASN A 21 0.53 -7.91 -11.33
C ASN A 21 -0.37 -7.91 -10.09
N PRO A 22 -1.33 -8.85 -9.96
CA PRO A 22 -2.10 -9.04 -8.73
C PRO A 22 -1.18 -9.10 -7.50
N THR A 23 -1.49 -8.32 -6.47
CA THR A 23 -0.66 -8.17 -5.27
C THR A 23 -1.49 -8.44 -4.03
N GLN A 24 -0.92 -9.18 -3.08
CA GLN A 24 -1.47 -9.38 -1.75
C GLN A 24 -0.52 -8.80 -0.71
N ILE A 25 -1.06 -8.22 0.37
CA ILE A 25 -0.29 -7.81 1.53
C ILE A 25 -0.62 -8.71 2.72
N PHE A 26 0.39 -9.01 3.54
CA PHE A 26 0.20 -9.70 4.81
C PHE A 26 0.09 -8.70 5.95
N LEU A 27 -1.09 -8.61 6.57
CA LEU A 27 -1.38 -7.67 7.65
C LEU A 27 -2.31 -8.32 8.68
N ASN A 28 -2.05 -8.11 9.97
CA ASN A 28 -2.85 -8.67 11.08
C ASN A 28 -3.12 -10.18 10.92
N ASN A 29 -2.06 -10.94 10.61
CA ASN A 29 -2.08 -12.38 10.40
C ASN A 29 -3.01 -12.86 9.28
N LYS A 30 -3.31 -12.00 8.29
CA LYS A 30 -4.14 -12.33 7.13
C LYS A 30 -3.52 -11.82 5.85
N TRP A 31 -3.71 -12.57 4.77
CA TRP A 31 -3.48 -12.09 3.42
C TRP A 31 -4.70 -11.29 2.96
N ILE A 32 -4.44 -10.12 2.38
CA ILE A 32 -5.45 -9.19 1.91
C ILE A 32 -5.10 -8.82 0.48
N ASP A 33 -6.06 -8.98 -0.43
CA ASP A 33 -5.93 -8.56 -1.82
C ASP A 33 -5.88 -7.03 -1.91
N VAL A 34 -5.00 -6.52 -2.79
CA VAL A 34 -4.95 -5.10 -3.11
C VAL A 34 -5.92 -4.82 -4.24
N ASP A 35 -6.94 -4.01 -3.95
CA ASP A 35 -7.91 -3.57 -4.96
C ASP A 35 -7.32 -2.53 -5.92
N ASN A 36 -7.91 -2.39 -7.11
CA ASN A 36 -7.57 -1.38 -8.12
C ASN A 36 -6.08 -1.38 -8.53
N MET A 37 -5.53 -2.56 -8.82
CA MET A 37 -4.12 -2.71 -9.20
C MET A 37 -3.73 -1.84 -10.40
N MET A 38 -2.57 -1.18 -10.25
CA MET A 38 -1.90 -0.39 -11.27
C MET A 38 -0.40 -0.34 -10.93
N MET A 39 0.47 -0.31 -11.95
CA MET A 39 1.90 -0.10 -11.73
C MET A 39 2.23 1.34 -11.31
N ASP A 40 3.39 1.54 -10.69
CA ASP A 40 3.93 2.84 -10.30
C ASP A 40 3.03 3.62 -9.31
N LYS A 41 2.40 2.89 -8.39
CA LYS A 41 1.55 3.43 -7.31
C LYS A 41 2.02 2.95 -5.94
N CYS A 42 1.46 3.54 -4.88
CA CYS A 42 1.59 3.06 -3.51
C CYS A 42 0.35 2.25 -3.09
N ILE A 43 0.48 1.40 -2.07
CA ILE A 43 -0.65 0.72 -1.43
C ILE A 43 -1.06 1.51 -0.18
N ILE A 44 -2.34 1.89 -0.09
CA ILE A 44 -2.89 2.59 1.09
C ILE A 44 -3.62 1.59 1.98
N VAL A 45 -3.24 1.55 3.26
CA VAL A 45 -3.95 0.77 4.28
C VAL A 45 -4.83 1.70 5.09
N LYS A 46 -6.15 1.54 4.98
CA LYS A 46 -7.13 2.29 5.79
C LYS A 46 -7.37 1.58 7.12
N ARG A 47 -7.37 2.31 8.22
CA ARG A 47 -7.85 1.78 9.51
C ARG A 47 -9.36 1.63 9.42
N LYS A 48 -9.90 0.47 9.83
CA LYS A 48 -11.33 0.36 10.11
C LYS A 48 -11.64 1.27 11.30
N MET A 49 -12.54 2.24 11.10
CA MET A 49 -13.13 3.01 12.20
C MET A 49 -14.02 2.10 13.03
#